data_AF-A0A1S8FMZ2-F1
#
_entry.id   AF-A0A1S8FMZ2-F1
#
_cell.length_a   1.000
_cell.length_b   1.000
_cell.length_c   1.000
_cell.angle_alpha   90.00
_cell.angle_beta   90.00
_cell.angle_gamma   90.00
#
_symmetry.space_group_name_H-M   'P 1'
#
loop_
_entity.id
_entity.type
_entity.pdbx_description
1 polymer ?
#
loop_
_entity_poly.entity_id
_entity_poly.type
_entity_poly.pdbx_seq_one_letter_code
_entity_poly.pdbx_strand_id
1 'polypeptide(L)'
;MTSALVSLNGPVGSHPLVADLEAVGIEVLACVNECSKLVRDVLRSSPDVVICDASLPGDDLFKALQIIGDTAPRPVIVFTSDGDAGKITRATEVGVHAYVINGYAQQRLRSLIHLAQARFDREQALRAEMRDVSSRLEERKVVDRAKGILMRAREMSDDDAFKMLRTASMHSNQRLGQVSQHIIHSARFAEDVNRSGQLRMLSQRLVKLALLQLAGVQLAQVQEQLKDSITRIDANLAALGKSLSQPTFGDLLEQVQGTWSQLKPLLQGAPAAGHMVQLDALAGQLLQEAERLTGSLENAGAMPPLQVLNLAGRQRMLSQRFAKYALVGMLGMRAGIAPDAQGLDEARAAFEEALAYLNTIPLTSKEIRALLESAAVSWSQMLAGSAPAGRVGLADLDRVATASEDLLDVFDKLSVHYGRSMQMLVG
;
A
#
# COMPACT_ATOMS: atom_id res chain seq x y z
N MET A 1 50.29 6.73 10.78
CA MET A 1 50.74 7.83 9.90
C MET A 1 49.57 8.18 9.00
N THR A 2 49.43 9.44 8.57
CA THR A 2 48.38 9.81 7.61
C THR A 2 48.75 9.27 6.24
N SER A 3 47.82 8.57 5.62
CA SER A 3 47.99 7.95 4.31
C SER A 3 47.28 8.76 3.21
N ALA A 4 47.88 8.82 2.03
CA ALA A 4 47.34 9.54 0.89
C ALA A 4 47.28 8.65 -0.35
N LEU A 5 46.24 8.86 -1.16
CA LEU A 5 46.22 8.42 -2.54
C LEU A 5 46.34 9.64 -3.44
N VAL A 6 47.26 9.58 -4.39
CA VAL A 6 47.60 10.73 -5.23
C VAL A 6 47.17 10.48 -6.67
N SER A 7 46.40 11.41 -7.24
CA SER A 7 46.11 11.47 -8.67
C SER A 7 47.03 12.51 -9.31
N LEU A 8 47.83 12.12 -10.30
CA LEU A 8 48.83 12.99 -10.92
C LEU A 8 48.49 13.27 -12.38
N ASN A 9 48.75 14.50 -12.82
CA ASN A 9 48.76 14.87 -14.23
C ASN A 9 50.16 14.60 -14.83
N GLY A 10 50.33 13.49 -15.56
CA GLY A 10 51.59 13.10 -16.20
C GLY A 10 52.21 11.79 -15.67
N PRO A 11 53.43 11.40 -16.13
CA PRO A 11 54.06 10.15 -15.74
C PRO A 11 54.48 10.15 -14.26
N VAL A 12 54.12 9.08 -13.54
CA VAL A 12 54.25 8.91 -12.08
C VAL A 12 55.69 9.08 -11.56
N GLY A 13 56.71 8.82 -12.38
CA GLY A 13 58.11 8.72 -11.96
C GLY A 13 58.89 10.02 -11.71
N SER A 14 58.31 11.21 -11.98
CA SER A 14 59.03 12.48 -11.88
C SER A 14 58.26 13.61 -11.18
N HIS A 15 57.13 13.32 -10.54
CA HIS A 15 56.30 14.34 -9.91
C HIS A 15 56.77 14.63 -8.47
N PRO A 16 57.14 15.88 -8.12
CA PRO A 16 57.74 16.20 -6.82
C PRO A 16 56.80 15.94 -5.64
N LEU A 17 55.48 15.98 -5.86
CA LEU A 17 54.45 15.82 -4.83
C LEU A 17 54.58 14.54 -3.99
N VAL A 18 54.95 13.41 -4.61
CA VAL A 18 55.09 12.15 -3.86
C VAL A 18 56.24 12.25 -2.86
N ALA A 19 57.42 12.66 -3.33
CA ALA A 19 58.59 12.85 -2.49
C ALA A 19 58.38 13.92 -1.41
N ASP A 20 57.68 15.01 -1.75
CA ASP A 20 57.36 16.09 -0.81
C ASP A 20 56.40 15.62 0.29
N LEU A 21 55.38 14.82 -0.06
CA LEU A 21 54.45 14.21 0.90
C LEU A 21 55.17 13.24 1.85
N GLU A 22 56.03 12.37 1.30
CA GLU A 22 56.83 11.42 2.09
C GLU A 22 57.80 12.14 3.02
N ALA A 23 58.47 13.19 2.54
CA ALA A 23 59.38 14.01 3.34
C ALA A 23 58.68 14.73 4.51
N VAL A 24 57.38 15.01 4.38
CA VAL A 24 56.55 15.50 5.50
C VAL A 24 55.82 14.37 6.23
N GLY A 25 56.19 13.10 6.03
CA GLY A 25 55.69 11.95 6.79
C GLY A 25 54.26 11.53 6.46
N ILE A 26 53.80 11.78 5.23
CA ILE A 26 52.56 11.26 4.68
C ILE A 26 52.89 10.02 3.84
N GLU A 27 52.23 8.91 4.10
CA GLU A 27 52.45 7.65 3.38
C GLU A 27 51.63 7.63 2.10
N VAL A 28 52.28 7.55 0.92
CA VAL A 28 51.58 7.49 -0.36
C VAL A 28 51.27 6.03 -0.71
N LEU A 29 49.99 5.64 -0.60
CA LEU A 29 49.55 4.25 -0.81
C LEU A 29 49.50 3.86 -2.28
N ALA A 30 49.16 4.81 -3.15
CA ALA A 30 49.07 4.62 -4.59
C ALA A 30 49.14 5.96 -5.34
N CYS A 31 49.67 5.90 -6.55
CA CYS A 31 49.64 6.99 -7.52
C CYS A 31 48.84 6.55 -8.75
N VAL A 32 47.81 7.32 -9.10
CA VAL A 32 46.99 7.10 -10.29
C VAL A 32 47.18 8.23 -11.29
N ASN A 33 47.16 7.90 -12.57
CA ASN A 33 47.30 8.84 -13.69
C ASN A 33 46.02 8.91 -14.55
N GLU A 34 45.00 8.11 -14.22
CA GLU A 34 43.72 8.04 -14.91
C GLU A 34 42.58 8.13 -13.89
N CYS A 35 41.62 9.04 -14.11
CA CYS A 35 40.46 9.22 -13.23
C CYS A 35 39.59 7.95 -13.12
N SER A 36 39.61 7.08 -14.13
CA SER A 36 38.90 5.79 -14.14
C SER A 36 39.40 4.82 -13.06
N LYS A 37 40.69 4.89 -12.70
CA LYS A 37 41.33 4.03 -11.68
C LYS A 37 41.19 4.62 -10.26
N LEU A 38 41.01 5.94 -10.17
CA LEU A 38 40.93 6.67 -8.91
C LEU A 38 39.88 6.12 -7.94
N VAL A 39 38.63 5.94 -8.40
CA VAL A 39 37.53 5.42 -7.56
C VAL A 39 37.85 4.02 -7.02
N ARG A 40 38.34 3.13 -7.89
CA ARG A 40 38.68 1.74 -7.54
C ARG A 40 39.78 1.70 -6.48
N ASP A 41 40.82 2.50 -6.65
CA ASP A 41 41.98 2.46 -5.76
C ASP A 41 41.69 3.12 -4.41
N VAL A 42 40.83 4.15 -4.36
CA VAL A 42 40.31 4.72 -3.10
C VAL A 42 39.51 3.67 -2.32
N LEU A 43 38.62 2.94 -2.99
CA LEU A 43 37.84 1.86 -2.36
C LEU A 43 38.72 0.73 -1.82
N ARG A 44 39.80 0.39 -2.55
CA ARG A 44 40.70 -0.72 -2.18
C ARG A 44 41.69 -0.37 -1.07
N SER A 45 42.26 0.84 -1.11
CA SER A 45 43.35 1.25 -0.22
C SER A 45 42.88 2.06 0.99
N SER A 46 41.65 2.57 0.97
CA SER A 46 41.04 3.32 2.08
C SER A 46 41.92 4.46 2.64
N PRO A 47 42.46 5.36 1.79
CA PRO A 47 43.43 6.40 2.20
C PRO A 47 42.80 7.42 3.15
N ASP A 48 43.60 8.08 3.98
CA ASP A 48 43.11 9.16 4.87
C ASP A 48 42.84 10.48 4.12
N VAL A 49 43.43 10.66 2.94
CA VAL A 49 43.18 11.82 2.06
C VAL A 49 43.40 11.44 0.60
N VAL A 50 42.58 11.99 -0.29
CA VAL A 50 42.78 11.94 -1.74
C VAL A 50 43.35 13.28 -2.20
N ILE A 51 44.48 13.25 -2.88
CA ILE A 51 45.16 14.45 -3.37
C ILE A 51 45.24 14.37 -4.89
N CYS A 52 44.66 15.34 -5.59
CA CYS A 52 44.69 15.40 -7.04
C CYS A 52 45.56 16.59 -7.47
N ASP A 53 46.60 16.33 -8.25
CA ASP A 53 47.29 17.37 -9.02
C ASP A 53 46.71 17.36 -10.45
N ALA A 54 45.93 18.39 -10.76
CA ALA A 54 45.27 18.55 -12.04
C ALA A 54 45.37 20.01 -12.47
N SER A 55 46.25 20.31 -13.44
CA SER A 55 46.51 21.68 -13.91
C SER A 55 45.24 22.37 -14.43
N LEU A 56 44.38 21.62 -15.11
CA LEU A 56 43.06 22.03 -15.59
C LEU A 56 42.06 20.90 -15.24
N PRO A 57 41.37 20.95 -14.09
CA PRO A 57 40.42 19.91 -13.73
C PRO A 57 39.25 19.93 -14.70
N GLY A 58 38.95 18.74 -15.24
CA GLY A 58 37.86 18.50 -16.18
C GLY A 58 36.74 17.66 -15.57
N ASP A 59 35.70 17.44 -16.35
CA ASP A 59 34.49 16.75 -15.90
C ASP A 59 34.73 15.33 -15.41
N ASP A 60 35.69 14.60 -15.99
CA ASP A 60 35.98 13.22 -15.59
C ASP A 60 36.56 13.13 -14.17
N LEU A 61 37.36 14.11 -13.76
CA LEU A 61 37.84 14.21 -12.39
C LEU A 61 36.69 14.52 -11.43
N PHE A 62 35.86 15.51 -11.75
CA PHE A 62 34.72 15.87 -10.89
C PHE A 62 33.70 14.73 -10.77
N LYS A 63 33.44 13.99 -11.85
CA LYS A 63 32.62 12.77 -11.81
C LYS A 63 33.23 11.71 -10.90
N ALA A 64 34.53 11.44 -11.02
CA ALA A 64 35.20 10.46 -10.16
C ALA A 64 35.16 10.86 -8.68
N LEU A 65 35.40 12.13 -8.37
CA LEU A 65 35.33 12.67 -7.00
C LEU A 65 33.91 12.63 -6.44
N GLN A 66 32.89 12.93 -7.26
CA GLN A 66 31.49 12.79 -6.85
C GLN A 66 31.16 11.33 -6.48
N ILE A 67 31.57 10.36 -7.31
CA ILE A 67 31.37 8.93 -7.02
C ILE A 67 32.06 8.53 -5.70
N ILE A 68 33.27 9.04 -5.44
CA ILE A 68 33.97 8.81 -4.17
C ILE A 68 33.18 9.41 -3.00
N GLY A 69 32.71 10.65 -3.14
CA GLY A 69 31.91 11.35 -2.13
C GLY A 69 30.59 10.64 -1.78
N ASP A 70 30.02 9.88 -2.71
CA ASP A 70 28.77 9.13 -2.52
C ASP A 70 29.00 7.70 -1.98
N THR A 71 30.11 7.06 -2.34
CA THR A 71 30.35 5.63 -2.05
C THR A 71 31.32 5.37 -0.91
N ALA A 72 32.42 6.14 -0.83
CA ALA A 72 33.45 6.02 0.20
C ALA A 72 34.06 7.40 0.48
N PRO A 73 33.35 8.27 1.22
CA PRO A 73 33.73 9.66 1.41
C PRO A 73 35.12 9.77 2.05
N ARG A 74 36.00 10.60 1.46
CA ARG A 74 37.33 10.93 1.98
C ARG A 74 37.58 12.43 1.90
N PRO A 75 38.49 12.99 2.72
CA PRO A 75 39.02 14.33 2.50
C PRO A 75 39.67 14.41 1.12
N VAL A 76 39.37 15.47 0.36
CA VAL A 76 39.86 15.67 -1.01
C VAL A 76 40.54 17.02 -1.15
N ILE A 77 41.74 17.02 -1.72
CA ILE A 77 42.52 18.20 -2.08
C ILE A 77 42.76 18.20 -3.58
N VAL A 78 42.55 19.33 -4.24
CA VAL A 78 42.88 19.53 -5.65
C VAL A 78 43.89 20.67 -5.76
N PHE A 79 45.09 20.35 -6.23
CA PHE A 79 46.09 21.32 -6.69
C PHE A 79 45.88 21.60 -8.17
N THR A 80 45.83 22.87 -8.54
CA THR A 80 45.48 23.29 -9.90
C THR A 80 46.11 24.64 -10.24
N SER A 81 46.17 24.97 -11.53
CA SER A 81 46.47 26.33 -12.02
C SER A 81 45.19 27.08 -12.44
N ASP A 82 44.05 26.41 -12.38
CA ASP A 82 42.77 26.92 -12.85
C ASP A 82 42.03 27.67 -11.76
N GLY A 83 42.03 29.00 -11.87
CA GLY A 83 41.32 29.92 -10.97
C GLY A 83 39.89 30.24 -11.39
N ASP A 84 39.29 29.51 -12.33
CA ASP A 84 37.91 29.74 -12.76
C ASP A 84 36.91 29.58 -11.60
N ALA A 85 36.08 30.61 -11.39
CA ALA A 85 35.10 30.64 -10.30
C ALA A 85 34.01 29.55 -10.44
N GLY A 86 33.66 29.18 -11.67
CA GLY A 86 32.72 28.10 -11.96
C GLY A 86 33.28 26.75 -11.52
N LYS A 87 34.54 26.46 -11.84
CA LYS A 87 35.22 25.23 -11.40
C LYS A 87 35.46 25.17 -9.89
N ILE A 88 35.74 26.30 -9.23
CA ILE A 88 35.85 26.35 -7.76
C ILE A 88 34.51 25.98 -7.10
N THR A 89 33.41 26.56 -7.60
CA THR A 89 32.05 26.22 -7.14
C THR A 89 31.77 24.74 -7.36
N ARG A 90 32.04 24.25 -8.58
CA ARG A 90 31.83 22.84 -8.94
C ARG A 90 32.66 21.88 -8.09
N ALA A 91 33.92 22.20 -7.84
CA ALA A 91 34.80 21.42 -6.98
C ALA A 91 34.21 21.30 -5.56
N THR A 92 33.69 22.42 -5.03
CA THR A 92 33.04 22.44 -3.70
C THR A 92 31.78 21.57 -3.70
N GLU A 93 30.95 21.63 -4.74
CA GLU A 93 29.73 20.81 -4.87
C GLU A 93 30.01 19.30 -4.89
N VAL A 94 31.12 18.87 -5.51
CA VAL A 94 31.50 17.45 -5.58
C VAL A 94 32.32 16.96 -4.39
N GLY A 95 32.45 17.78 -3.33
CA GLY A 95 33.14 17.39 -2.09
C GLY A 95 34.65 17.59 -2.11
N VAL A 96 35.17 18.59 -2.84
CA VAL A 96 36.56 19.04 -2.69
C VAL A 96 36.68 19.95 -1.48
N HIS A 97 37.53 19.56 -0.54
CA HIS A 97 37.67 20.24 0.75
C HIS A 97 38.73 21.33 0.72
N ALA A 98 39.72 21.20 -0.17
CA ALA A 98 40.68 22.25 -0.47
C ALA A 98 40.97 22.30 -1.98
N TYR A 99 40.59 23.38 -2.64
CA TYR A 99 40.91 23.67 -4.03
C TYR A 99 41.98 24.76 -4.05
N VAL A 100 43.22 24.41 -4.42
CA VAL A 100 44.42 25.22 -4.20
C VAL A 100 45.03 25.62 -5.54
N ILE A 101 44.98 26.92 -5.82
CA ILE A 101 45.52 27.52 -7.05
C ILE A 101 47.02 27.78 -6.90
N ASN A 102 47.77 27.62 -7.98
CA ASN A 102 49.23 27.80 -8.08
C ASN A 102 50.03 26.77 -7.26
N GLY A 103 49.49 25.55 -7.15
CA GLY A 103 50.18 24.40 -6.55
C GLY A 103 50.37 24.51 -5.04
N TYR A 104 51.42 23.88 -4.52
CA TYR A 104 51.70 23.78 -3.10
C TYR A 104 53.16 24.12 -2.79
N ALA A 105 53.44 24.42 -1.52
CA ALA A 105 54.79 24.45 -0.97
C ALA A 105 54.93 23.30 0.03
N GLN A 106 56.05 22.58 0.02
CA GLN A 106 56.28 21.39 0.86
C GLN A 106 55.94 21.63 2.33
N GLN A 107 56.38 22.77 2.89
CA GLN A 107 56.15 23.14 4.29
C GLN A 107 54.66 23.35 4.63
N ARG A 108 53.79 23.58 3.63
CA ARG A 108 52.35 23.82 3.81
C ARG A 108 51.50 22.56 3.65
N LEU A 109 52.05 21.46 3.15
CA LEU A 109 51.30 20.23 2.83
C LEU A 109 50.54 19.69 4.05
N ARG A 110 51.22 19.55 5.20
CA ARG A 110 50.57 19.09 6.44
C ARG A 110 49.40 19.98 6.85
N SER A 111 49.59 21.30 6.81
CA SER A 111 48.54 22.25 7.19
C SER A 111 47.33 22.19 6.25
N LEU A 112 47.57 22.00 4.94
CA LEU A 112 46.50 21.84 3.96
C LEU A 112 45.73 20.52 4.14
N ILE A 113 46.45 19.43 4.43
CA ILE A 113 45.83 18.13 4.75
C ILE A 113 44.97 18.22 6.00
N HIS A 114 45.50 18.82 7.07
CA HIS A 114 44.70 19.04 8.29
C HIS A 114 43.48 19.93 8.04
N LEU A 115 43.60 20.96 7.19
CA LEU A 115 42.46 21.80 6.83
C LEU A 115 41.39 21.01 6.05
N ALA A 116 41.81 20.19 5.08
CA ALA A 116 40.89 19.37 4.30
C ALA A 116 40.19 18.31 5.17
N GLN A 117 40.93 17.66 6.07
CA GLN A 117 40.39 16.72 7.06
C GLN A 117 39.38 17.41 7.99
N ALA A 118 39.73 18.57 8.56
CA ALA A 118 38.82 19.30 9.44
C ALA A 118 37.52 19.74 8.72
N ARG A 119 37.61 20.14 7.44
CA ARG A 119 36.44 20.47 6.62
C ARG A 119 35.60 19.24 6.33
N PHE A 120 36.23 18.12 6.01
CA PHE A 120 35.56 16.84 5.79
C PHE A 120 34.83 16.37 7.04
N ASP A 121 35.49 16.38 8.20
CA ASP A 121 34.89 15.96 9.47
C ASP A 121 33.67 16.81 9.82
N ARG A 122 33.76 18.13 9.61
CA ARG A 122 32.63 19.05 9.79
C ARG A 122 31.47 18.72 8.85
N GLU A 123 31.77 18.47 7.57
CA GLU A 123 30.74 18.11 6.59
C GLU A 123 30.08 16.77 6.92
N GLN A 124 30.87 15.75 7.29
CA GLN A 124 30.35 14.45 7.71
C GLN A 124 29.48 14.56 8.96
N ALA A 125 29.86 15.39 9.94
CA ALA A 125 29.07 15.66 11.13
C ALA A 125 27.70 16.28 10.78
N LEU A 126 27.69 17.30 9.91
CA LEU A 126 26.44 17.93 9.44
C LEU A 126 25.57 16.93 8.67
N ARG A 127 26.16 16.12 7.77
CA ARG A 127 25.43 15.06 7.04
C ARG A 127 24.87 14.01 8.00
N ALA A 128 25.58 13.67 9.08
CA ALA A 128 25.09 12.74 10.10
C ALA A 128 23.92 13.34 10.89
N GLU A 129 24.01 14.60 11.31
CA GLU A 129 22.93 15.31 12.00
C GLU A 129 21.67 15.41 11.11
N MET A 130 21.83 15.77 9.84
CA MET A 130 20.73 15.79 8.87
C MET A 130 20.04 14.43 8.73
N ARG A 131 20.82 13.34 8.66
CA ARG A 131 20.29 11.98 8.59
C ARG A 131 19.51 11.59 9.86
N ASP A 132 20.04 11.93 11.04
CA ASP A 132 19.37 11.66 12.32
C ASP A 132 18.05 12.43 12.43
N VAL A 133 18.05 13.73 12.14
CA VAL A 133 16.83 14.55 12.13
C VAL A 133 15.80 14.01 11.14
N SER A 134 16.23 13.67 9.92
CA SER A 134 15.35 13.09 8.90
C SER A 134 14.75 11.75 9.35
N SER A 135 15.56 10.87 9.95
CA SER A 135 15.09 9.59 10.48
C SER A 135 14.06 9.75 11.58
N ARG A 136 14.28 10.69 12.52
CA ARG A 136 13.33 10.97 13.61
C ARG A 136 12.01 11.52 13.08
N LEU A 137 12.05 12.35 12.03
CA LEU A 137 10.85 12.88 11.39
C LEU A 137 10.04 11.77 10.72
N GLU A 138 10.68 10.87 9.97
CA GLU A 138 10.01 9.74 9.34
C GLU A 138 9.42 8.77 10.37
N GLU A 139 10.15 8.47 11.45
CA GLU A 139 9.62 7.67 12.55
C GLU A 139 8.37 8.32 13.16
N ARG A 140 8.41 9.64 13.40
CA ARG A 140 7.24 10.38 13.90
C ARG A 140 6.03 10.29 12.97
N LYS A 141 6.21 10.45 11.65
CA LYS A 141 5.12 10.33 10.66
C LYS A 141 4.47 8.95 10.71
N VAL A 142 5.28 7.90 10.81
CA VAL A 142 4.82 6.51 10.89
C VAL A 142 4.03 6.30 12.19
N VAL A 143 4.55 6.78 13.32
CA VAL A 143 3.87 6.69 14.63
C VAL A 143 2.53 7.44 14.61
N ASP A 144 2.51 8.69 14.13
CA ASP A 144 1.28 9.49 14.06
C ASP A 144 0.22 8.84 13.14
N ARG A 145 0.66 8.24 12.02
CA ARG A 145 -0.25 7.47 11.14
C ARG A 145 -0.81 6.22 11.82
N ALA A 146 0.02 5.48 12.55
CA ALA A 146 -0.43 4.30 13.30
C ALA A 146 -1.41 4.68 14.42
N LYS A 147 -1.15 5.77 15.15
CA LYS A 147 -2.09 6.33 16.13
C LYS A 147 -3.44 6.65 15.47
N GLY A 148 -3.45 7.37 14.34
CA GLY A 148 -4.68 7.69 13.63
C GLY A 148 -5.48 6.48 13.11
N ILE A 149 -4.81 5.34 12.87
CA ILE A 149 -5.48 4.06 12.59
C ILE A 149 -6.11 3.49 13.86
N LEU A 150 -5.36 3.42 14.96
CA LEU A 150 -5.85 2.91 16.25
C LEU A 150 -7.01 3.74 16.81
N MET A 151 -6.92 5.07 16.73
CA MET A 151 -7.96 6.00 17.15
C MET A 151 -9.29 5.72 16.42
N ARG A 152 -9.25 5.53 15.10
CA ARG A 152 -10.47 5.22 14.31
C ARG A 152 -10.97 3.80 14.54
N ALA A 153 -10.06 2.84 14.64
CA ALA A 153 -10.42 1.43 14.80
C ALA A 153 -11.04 1.14 16.17
N ARG A 154 -10.55 1.80 17.23
CA ARG A 154 -10.94 1.54 18.62
C ARG A 154 -11.60 2.72 19.33
N GLU A 155 -11.93 3.80 18.61
CA GLU A 155 -12.57 5.01 19.15
C GLU A 155 -11.86 5.55 20.41
N MET A 156 -10.52 5.60 20.36
CA MET A 156 -9.69 6.00 21.50
C MET A 156 -9.02 7.36 21.29
N SER A 157 -8.57 7.95 22.40
CA SER A 157 -7.81 9.21 22.40
C SER A 157 -6.40 9.02 21.79
N ASP A 158 -5.75 10.12 21.41
CA ASP A 158 -4.36 10.09 20.94
C ASP A 158 -3.40 9.54 22.02
N ASP A 159 -3.63 9.93 23.27
CA ASP A 159 -2.83 9.49 24.42
C ASP A 159 -2.94 7.98 24.64
N ASP A 160 -4.15 7.42 24.55
CA ASP A 160 -4.36 5.99 24.71
C ASP A 160 -3.79 5.18 23.53
N ALA A 161 -3.88 5.73 22.31
CA ALA A 161 -3.25 5.14 21.13
C ALA A 161 -1.72 5.11 21.27
N PHE A 162 -1.11 6.19 21.75
CA PHE A 162 0.33 6.23 21.99
C PHE A 162 0.77 5.26 23.08
N LYS A 163 0.04 5.19 24.21
CA LYS A 163 0.30 4.22 25.28
C LYS A 163 0.23 2.79 24.75
N MET A 164 -0.77 2.47 23.94
CA MET A 164 -0.92 1.14 23.34
C MET A 164 0.26 0.77 22.43
N LEU A 165 0.68 1.67 21.54
CA LEU A 165 1.85 1.46 20.67
C LEU A 165 3.12 1.21 21.50
N ARG A 166 3.30 1.99 22.57
CA ARG A 166 4.46 1.86 23.47
C ARG A 166 4.44 0.52 24.21
N THR A 167 3.30 0.11 24.75
CA THR A 167 3.14 -1.18 25.42
C THR A 167 3.42 -2.33 24.45
N ALA A 168 2.90 -2.28 23.22
CA ALA A 168 3.19 -3.29 22.19
C ALA A 168 4.67 -3.35 21.80
N SER A 169 5.34 -2.20 21.68
CA SER A 169 6.80 -2.10 21.46
C SER A 169 7.61 -2.74 22.58
N MET A 170 7.20 -2.56 23.84
CA MET A 170 7.84 -3.21 24.99
C MET A 170 7.65 -4.73 24.98
N HIS A 171 6.43 -5.23 24.73
CA HIS A 171 6.16 -6.67 24.71
C HIS A 171 6.83 -7.40 23.53
N SER A 172 6.96 -6.74 22.38
CA SER A 172 7.58 -7.32 21.18
C SER A 172 9.10 -7.11 21.07
N ASN A 173 9.70 -6.34 21.99
CA ASN A 173 11.10 -5.92 21.94
C ASN A 173 11.50 -5.29 20.59
N GLN A 174 10.60 -4.51 20.00
CA GLN A 174 10.79 -3.81 18.72
C GLN A 174 10.75 -2.30 18.90
N ARG A 175 11.36 -1.55 17.97
CA ARG A 175 11.28 -0.08 17.99
C ARG A 175 9.85 0.40 17.73
N LEU A 176 9.48 1.54 18.31
CA LEU A 176 8.13 2.11 18.16
C LEU A 176 7.76 2.33 16.68
N GLY A 177 8.70 2.81 15.87
CA GLY A 177 8.51 2.92 14.42
C GLY A 177 8.20 1.58 13.72
N GLN A 178 8.85 0.48 14.13
CA GLN A 178 8.63 -0.85 13.56
C GLN A 178 7.23 -1.39 13.90
N VAL A 179 6.83 -1.31 15.18
CA VAL A 179 5.47 -1.69 15.61
C VAL A 179 4.41 -0.87 14.88
N SER A 180 4.66 0.42 14.71
CA SER A 180 3.76 1.32 13.98
C SER A 180 3.65 0.93 12.50
N GLN A 181 4.76 0.53 11.85
CA GLN A 181 4.74 0.00 10.48
C GLN A 181 3.93 -1.31 10.39
N HIS A 182 4.10 -2.22 11.34
CA HIS A 182 3.33 -3.46 11.39
C HIS A 182 1.82 -3.17 11.48
N ILE A 183 1.40 -2.24 12.33
CA ILE A 183 -0.01 -1.84 12.44
C ILE A 183 -0.54 -1.23 11.14
N ILE A 184 0.22 -0.33 10.50
CA ILE A 184 -0.16 0.26 9.21
C ILE A 184 -0.31 -0.83 8.14
N HIS A 185 0.63 -1.78 8.09
CA HIS A 185 0.60 -2.87 7.14
C HIS A 185 -0.62 -3.77 7.36
N SER A 186 -0.86 -4.21 8.60
CA SER A 186 -2.01 -5.04 8.95
C SER A 186 -3.34 -4.35 8.66
N ALA A 187 -3.46 -3.05 8.93
CA ALA A 187 -4.67 -2.29 8.62
C ALA A 187 -4.91 -2.15 7.11
N ARG A 188 -3.86 -1.89 6.33
CA ARG A 188 -3.94 -1.84 4.86
C ARG A 188 -4.38 -3.20 4.31
N PHE A 189 -3.81 -4.28 4.83
CA PHE A 189 -4.14 -5.63 4.41
C PHE A 189 -5.59 -5.99 4.70
N ALA A 190 -6.09 -5.71 5.91
CA ALA A 190 -7.48 -5.93 6.28
C ALA A 190 -8.45 -5.15 5.38
N GLU A 191 -8.10 -3.93 5.02
CA GLU A 191 -8.87 -3.11 4.09
C GLU A 191 -8.90 -3.71 2.67
N ASP A 192 -7.79 -4.28 2.19
CA ASP A 192 -7.75 -4.95 0.89
C ASP A 192 -8.59 -6.24 0.86
N VAL A 193 -8.56 -7.03 1.94
CA VAL A 193 -9.46 -8.19 2.12
C VAL A 193 -10.92 -7.75 2.08
N ASN A 194 -11.27 -6.67 2.79
CA ASN A 194 -12.64 -6.15 2.81
C ASN A 194 -13.08 -5.65 1.42
N ARG A 195 -12.25 -4.89 0.71
CA ARG A 195 -12.54 -4.42 -0.65
C ARG A 195 -12.75 -5.56 -1.63
N SER A 196 -11.87 -6.56 -1.60
CA SER A 196 -12.02 -7.79 -2.39
C SER A 196 -13.32 -8.51 -2.04
N GLY A 197 -13.63 -8.60 -0.73
CA GLY A 197 -14.88 -9.17 -0.25
C GLY A 197 -16.13 -8.44 -0.73
N GLN A 198 -16.09 -7.10 -0.80
CA GLN A 198 -17.19 -6.27 -1.31
C GLN A 198 -17.47 -6.51 -2.80
N LEU A 199 -16.45 -6.83 -3.60
CA LEU A 199 -16.66 -7.15 -5.03
C LEU A 199 -17.61 -8.35 -5.21
N ARG A 200 -17.56 -9.34 -4.31
CA ARG A 200 -18.49 -10.48 -4.30
C ARG A 200 -19.94 -10.02 -4.14
N MET A 201 -20.21 -9.21 -3.12
CA MET A 201 -21.55 -8.68 -2.87
C MET A 201 -22.01 -7.78 -4.03
N LEU A 202 -21.16 -6.86 -4.48
CA LEU A 202 -21.49 -5.91 -5.54
C LEU A 202 -21.81 -6.64 -6.85
N SER A 203 -21.09 -7.71 -7.19
CA SER A 203 -21.38 -8.53 -8.38
C SER A 203 -22.83 -9.04 -8.39
N GLN A 204 -23.35 -9.49 -7.24
CA GLN A 204 -24.72 -9.97 -7.13
C GLN A 204 -25.74 -8.83 -7.07
N ARG A 205 -25.41 -7.73 -6.37
CA ARG A 205 -26.24 -6.52 -6.30
C ARG A 205 -26.49 -5.93 -7.69
N LEU A 206 -25.50 -5.94 -8.58
CA LEU A 206 -25.64 -5.44 -9.96
C LEU A 206 -26.72 -6.19 -10.76
N VAL A 207 -26.72 -7.53 -10.71
CA VAL A 207 -27.74 -8.33 -11.42
C VAL A 207 -29.13 -8.06 -10.84
N LYS A 208 -29.24 -8.02 -9.51
CA LYS A 208 -30.49 -7.71 -8.80
C LYS A 208 -31.05 -6.35 -9.23
N LEU A 209 -30.23 -5.31 -9.24
CA LEU A 209 -30.65 -3.96 -9.66
C LEU A 209 -31.06 -3.91 -11.14
N ALA A 210 -30.34 -4.61 -12.02
CA ALA A 210 -30.71 -4.71 -13.43
C ALA A 210 -32.08 -5.41 -13.63
N LEU A 211 -32.38 -6.47 -12.85
CA LEU A 211 -33.68 -7.15 -12.84
C LEU A 211 -34.81 -6.23 -12.35
N LEU A 212 -34.58 -5.45 -11.29
CA LEU A 212 -35.56 -4.49 -10.78
C LEU A 212 -35.83 -3.36 -11.78
N GLN A 213 -34.78 -2.87 -12.44
CA GLN A 213 -34.91 -1.88 -13.50
C GLN A 213 -35.70 -2.44 -14.69
N LEU A 214 -35.46 -3.70 -15.07
CA LEU A 214 -36.23 -4.39 -16.11
C LEU A 214 -37.69 -4.57 -15.72
N ALA A 215 -37.97 -4.79 -14.44
CA ALA A 215 -39.32 -4.93 -13.89
C ALA A 215 -40.10 -3.61 -13.84
N GLY A 216 -39.41 -2.47 -13.77
CA GLY A 216 -40.00 -1.14 -13.60
C GLY A 216 -40.24 -0.74 -12.14
N VAL A 217 -39.53 -1.35 -11.20
CA VAL A 217 -39.68 -1.11 -9.76
C VAL A 217 -38.74 0.02 -9.35
N GLN A 218 -39.28 1.07 -8.69
CA GLN A 218 -38.51 2.20 -8.14
C GLN A 218 -37.38 2.73 -9.05
N LEU A 219 -37.65 2.96 -10.33
CA LEU A 219 -36.62 3.18 -11.37
C LEU A 219 -35.56 4.23 -10.99
N ALA A 220 -35.95 5.37 -10.42
CA ALA A 220 -35.01 6.43 -10.04
C ALA A 220 -34.03 5.97 -8.95
N GLN A 221 -34.53 5.30 -7.91
CA GLN A 221 -33.72 4.78 -6.81
C GLN A 221 -32.80 3.64 -7.27
N VAL A 222 -33.33 2.71 -8.10
CA VAL A 222 -32.53 1.61 -8.65
C VAL A 222 -31.40 2.13 -9.54
N GLN A 223 -31.64 3.17 -10.36
CA GLN A 223 -30.60 3.79 -11.18
C GLN A 223 -29.51 4.45 -10.32
N GLU A 224 -29.88 5.11 -9.23
CA GLU A 224 -28.93 5.70 -8.29
C GLU A 224 -28.08 4.62 -7.59
N GLN A 225 -28.71 3.57 -7.09
CA GLN A 225 -28.03 2.43 -6.46
C GLN A 225 -27.10 1.68 -7.43
N LEU A 226 -27.48 1.60 -8.71
CA LEU A 226 -26.65 1.00 -9.75
C LEU A 226 -25.40 1.84 -10.00
N LYS A 227 -25.57 3.17 -10.12
CA LYS A 227 -24.46 4.11 -10.27
C LYS A 227 -23.50 4.09 -9.07
N ASP A 228 -24.03 4.06 -7.85
CA ASP A 228 -23.24 3.88 -6.62
C ASP A 228 -22.45 2.57 -6.67
N SER A 229 -23.09 1.45 -7.03
CA SER A 229 -22.43 0.14 -7.09
C SER A 229 -21.30 0.09 -8.12
N ILE A 230 -21.50 0.68 -9.31
CA ILE A 230 -20.45 0.80 -10.35
C ILE A 230 -19.27 1.62 -9.82
N THR A 231 -19.56 2.76 -9.18
CA THR A 231 -18.53 3.66 -8.63
C THR A 231 -17.72 2.97 -7.53
N ARG A 232 -18.38 2.18 -6.67
CA ARG A 232 -17.71 1.40 -5.62
C ARG A 232 -16.80 0.32 -6.19
N ILE A 233 -17.22 -0.40 -7.24
CA ILE A 233 -16.36 -1.39 -7.90
C ILE A 233 -15.13 -0.71 -8.51
N ASP A 234 -15.31 0.38 -9.26
CA ASP A 234 -14.19 1.14 -9.84
C ASP A 234 -13.19 1.59 -8.75
N ALA A 235 -13.70 2.14 -7.65
CA ALA A 235 -12.89 2.59 -6.53
C ALA A 235 -12.14 1.43 -5.85
N ASN A 236 -12.81 0.30 -5.64
CA ASN A 236 -12.20 -0.89 -5.03
C ASN A 236 -11.09 -1.46 -5.91
N LEU A 237 -11.32 -1.61 -7.23
CA LEU A 237 -10.30 -2.12 -8.15
C LEU A 237 -9.11 -1.18 -8.28
N ALA A 238 -9.35 0.14 -8.33
CA ALA A 238 -8.28 1.13 -8.37
C ALA A 238 -7.45 1.12 -7.07
N ALA A 239 -8.09 0.96 -5.92
CA ALA A 239 -7.41 0.87 -4.64
C ALA A 239 -6.60 -0.43 -4.50
N LEU A 240 -7.18 -1.57 -4.87
CA LEU A 240 -6.50 -2.87 -4.90
C LEU A 240 -5.30 -2.85 -5.85
N GLY A 241 -5.42 -2.24 -7.04
CA GLY A 241 -4.30 -2.10 -7.99
C GLY A 241 -3.14 -1.25 -7.49
N LYS A 242 -3.40 -0.30 -6.59
CA LYS A 242 -2.34 0.48 -5.90
C LYS A 242 -1.80 -0.24 -4.67
N SER A 243 -2.58 -1.16 -4.11
CA SER A 243 -2.28 -1.75 -2.80
C SER A 243 -1.56 -3.07 -2.87
N LEU A 244 -2.02 -3.94 -3.76
CA LEU A 244 -1.56 -5.32 -3.87
C LEU A 244 -0.22 -5.41 -4.60
N SER A 245 0.59 -6.38 -4.16
CA SER A 245 1.86 -6.73 -4.80
C SER A 245 1.59 -7.39 -6.16
N GLN A 246 2.11 -6.77 -7.24
CA GLN A 246 2.00 -7.29 -8.60
C GLN A 246 2.53 -8.74 -8.73
N PRO A 247 3.73 -9.08 -8.24
CA PRO A 247 4.24 -10.46 -8.29
C PRO A 247 3.38 -11.50 -7.56
N THR A 248 2.51 -11.09 -6.63
CA THR A 248 1.76 -12.02 -5.76
C THR A 248 0.30 -12.14 -6.19
N PHE A 249 -0.34 -11.03 -6.55
CA PHE A 249 -1.78 -10.96 -6.81
C PHE A 249 -2.13 -10.39 -8.19
N GLY A 250 -1.13 -10.06 -9.03
CA GLY A 250 -1.31 -9.43 -10.34
C GLY A 250 -2.31 -10.18 -11.22
N ASP A 251 -2.05 -11.47 -11.48
CA ASP A 251 -2.90 -12.32 -12.33
C ASP A 251 -4.36 -12.39 -11.83
N LEU A 252 -4.56 -12.51 -10.52
CA LEU A 252 -5.90 -12.57 -9.93
C LEU A 252 -6.63 -11.24 -10.08
N LEU A 253 -5.93 -10.13 -9.87
CA LEU A 253 -6.51 -8.79 -10.01
C LEU A 253 -6.81 -8.45 -11.49
N GLU A 254 -5.93 -8.83 -12.40
CA GLU A 254 -6.12 -8.63 -13.85
C GLU A 254 -7.33 -9.39 -14.38
N GLN A 255 -7.59 -10.61 -13.88
CA GLN A 255 -8.81 -11.35 -14.22
C GLN A 255 -10.07 -10.58 -13.80
N VAL A 256 -10.13 -10.15 -12.52
CA VAL A 256 -11.25 -9.37 -11.98
C VAL A 256 -11.46 -8.07 -12.78
N GLN A 257 -10.37 -7.36 -13.11
CA GLN A 257 -10.42 -6.13 -13.91
C GLN A 257 -10.87 -6.40 -15.35
N GLY A 258 -10.42 -7.49 -15.96
CA GLY A 258 -10.80 -7.93 -17.29
C GLY A 258 -12.30 -8.20 -17.37
N THR A 259 -12.85 -8.97 -16.44
CA THR A 259 -14.29 -9.26 -16.36
C THR A 259 -15.09 -7.98 -16.10
N TRP A 260 -14.63 -7.11 -15.20
CA TRP A 260 -15.29 -5.83 -14.94
C TRP A 260 -15.35 -4.93 -16.18
N SER A 261 -14.28 -4.89 -16.99
CA SER A 261 -14.24 -4.10 -18.23
C SER A 261 -15.30 -4.53 -19.27
N GLN A 262 -15.68 -5.81 -19.26
CA GLN A 262 -16.73 -6.36 -20.11
C GLN A 262 -18.13 -6.21 -19.51
N LEU A 263 -18.25 -6.32 -18.19
CA LEU A 263 -19.53 -6.21 -17.48
C LEU A 263 -20.04 -4.76 -17.44
N LYS A 264 -19.15 -3.79 -17.21
CA LYS A 264 -19.52 -2.38 -16.99
C LYS A 264 -20.33 -1.77 -18.14
N PRO A 265 -20.00 -1.97 -19.44
CA PRO A 265 -20.80 -1.45 -20.54
C PRO A 265 -22.22 -2.03 -20.60
N LEU A 266 -22.44 -3.28 -20.16
CA LEU A 266 -23.77 -3.89 -20.16
C LEU A 266 -24.73 -3.26 -19.14
N LEU A 267 -24.18 -2.60 -18.13
CA LEU A 267 -24.93 -1.87 -17.11
C LEU A 267 -25.31 -0.45 -17.55
N GLN A 268 -24.79 0.00 -18.70
CA GLN A 268 -25.07 1.32 -19.26
C GLN A 268 -26.20 1.22 -20.28
N GLY A 269 -27.36 1.80 -19.96
CA GLY A 269 -28.51 1.87 -20.85
C GLY A 269 -29.77 1.25 -20.25
N ALA A 270 -30.80 1.09 -21.09
CA ALA A 270 -32.05 0.45 -20.68
C ALA A 270 -31.86 -1.09 -20.68
N PRO A 271 -32.21 -1.79 -19.59
CA PRO A 271 -32.07 -3.24 -19.52
C PRO A 271 -33.00 -3.90 -20.54
N ALA A 272 -32.45 -4.83 -21.31
CA ALA A 272 -33.17 -5.66 -22.24
C ALA A 272 -32.95 -7.14 -21.88
N ALA A 273 -34.00 -7.96 -21.99
CA ALA A 273 -33.94 -9.38 -21.63
C ALA A 273 -32.80 -10.15 -22.34
N GLY A 274 -32.45 -9.76 -23.57
CA GLY A 274 -31.35 -10.37 -24.34
C GLY A 274 -29.96 -10.16 -23.75
N HIS A 275 -29.72 -9.06 -23.00
CA HIS A 275 -28.43 -8.79 -22.37
C HIS A 275 -28.33 -9.32 -20.93
N MET A 276 -29.46 -9.66 -20.30
CA MET A 276 -29.50 -10.11 -18.91
C MET A 276 -28.74 -11.43 -18.68
N VAL A 277 -28.79 -12.35 -19.66
CA VAL A 277 -28.04 -13.62 -19.61
C VAL A 277 -26.53 -13.36 -19.57
N GLN A 278 -26.04 -12.48 -20.45
CA GLN A 278 -24.62 -12.14 -20.50
C GLN A 278 -24.18 -11.37 -19.24
N LEU A 279 -25.03 -10.46 -18.74
CA LEU A 279 -24.79 -9.71 -17.52
C LEU A 279 -24.68 -10.64 -16.31
N ASP A 280 -25.60 -11.59 -16.12
CA ASP A 280 -25.56 -12.56 -15.01
C ASP A 280 -24.35 -13.50 -15.13
N ALA A 281 -24.01 -13.95 -16.34
CA ALA A 281 -22.83 -14.79 -16.57
C ALA A 281 -21.53 -14.06 -16.18
N LEU A 282 -21.32 -12.82 -16.64
CA LEU A 282 -20.15 -12.02 -16.30
C LEU A 282 -20.12 -11.63 -14.82
N ALA A 283 -21.28 -11.33 -14.21
CA ALA A 283 -21.36 -11.09 -12.77
C ALA A 283 -21.04 -12.35 -11.95
N GLY A 284 -21.45 -13.53 -12.41
CA GLY A 284 -21.08 -14.82 -11.83
C GLY A 284 -19.58 -15.10 -11.94
N GLN A 285 -18.97 -14.79 -13.08
CA GLN A 285 -17.52 -14.88 -13.25
C GLN A 285 -16.78 -13.91 -12.30
N LEU A 286 -17.25 -12.65 -12.21
CA LEU A 286 -16.70 -11.65 -11.30
C LEU A 286 -16.79 -12.10 -9.83
N LEU A 287 -17.89 -12.75 -9.44
CA LEU A 287 -18.04 -13.34 -8.10
C LEU A 287 -16.94 -14.38 -7.84
N GLN A 288 -16.76 -15.34 -8.75
CA GLN A 288 -15.78 -16.43 -8.59
C GLN A 288 -14.34 -15.90 -8.56
N GLU A 289 -14.03 -14.92 -9.40
CA GLU A 289 -12.72 -14.25 -9.40
C GLU A 289 -12.47 -13.48 -8.09
N ALA A 290 -13.47 -12.73 -7.61
CA ALA A 290 -13.39 -12.03 -6.33
C ALA A 290 -13.28 -13.00 -5.14
N GLU A 291 -13.94 -14.17 -5.19
CA GLU A 291 -13.78 -15.23 -4.18
C GLU A 291 -12.35 -15.79 -4.15
N ARG A 292 -11.78 -16.07 -5.33
CA ARG A 292 -10.38 -16.54 -5.43
C ARG A 292 -9.40 -15.49 -4.92
N LEU A 293 -9.57 -14.22 -5.30
CA LEU A 293 -8.74 -13.13 -4.81
C LEU A 293 -8.86 -12.96 -3.30
N THR A 294 -10.08 -12.96 -2.77
CA THR A 294 -10.32 -12.83 -1.33
C THR A 294 -9.70 -14.00 -0.56
N GLY A 295 -9.88 -15.24 -1.03
CA GLY A 295 -9.28 -16.42 -0.40
C GLY A 295 -7.75 -16.40 -0.44
N SER A 296 -7.15 -15.93 -1.55
CA SER A 296 -5.70 -15.75 -1.64
C SER A 296 -5.19 -14.71 -0.64
N LEU A 297 -5.89 -13.59 -0.48
CA LEU A 297 -5.57 -12.59 0.54
C LEU A 297 -5.74 -13.15 1.95
N GLU A 298 -6.86 -13.83 2.25
CA GLU A 298 -7.08 -14.44 3.57
C GLU A 298 -5.97 -15.45 3.93
N ASN A 299 -5.49 -16.23 2.96
CA ASN A 299 -4.40 -17.20 3.17
C ASN A 299 -3.02 -16.54 3.33
N ALA A 300 -2.79 -15.41 2.65
CA ALA A 300 -1.52 -14.68 2.74
C ALA A 300 -1.38 -13.90 4.05
N GLY A 301 -2.50 -13.44 4.63
CA GLY A 301 -2.52 -12.74 5.91
C GLY A 301 -2.80 -13.69 7.07
N ALA A 302 -1.76 -14.09 7.80
CA ALA A 302 -1.90 -14.87 9.04
C ALA A 302 -2.55 -14.04 10.17
N MET A 303 -3.86 -13.77 10.08
CA MET A 303 -4.62 -12.98 11.06
C MET A 303 -5.85 -13.77 11.57
N PRO A 304 -5.72 -14.50 12.70
CA PRO A 304 -6.86 -14.96 13.48
C PRO A 304 -7.27 -13.79 14.41
N PRO A 305 -8.48 -13.18 14.34
CA PRO A 305 -9.79 -13.79 14.09
C PRO A 305 -10.64 -12.95 13.10
N LEU A 306 -10.54 -13.24 11.81
CA LEU A 306 -11.42 -12.67 10.77
C LEU A 306 -12.75 -13.43 10.61
N GLN A 307 -12.96 -14.56 11.31
CA GLN A 307 -14.04 -15.49 11.00
C GLN A 307 -15.45 -14.88 11.14
N VAL A 308 -15.70 -14.07 12.17
CA VAL A 308 -17.00 -13.41 12.39
C VAL A 308 -17.21 -12.23 11.44
N LEU A 309 -16.16 -11.44 11.18
CA LEU A 309 -16.17 -10.38 10.17
C LEU A 309 -16.41 -10.94 8.76
N ASN A 310 -15.77 -12.06 8.45
CA ASN A 310 -15.95 -12.80 7.21
C ASN A 310 -17.36 -13.40 7.12
N LEU A 311 -17.95 -13.81 8.25
CA LEU A 311 -19.33 -14.29 8.27
C LEU A 311 -20.31 -13.16 7.94
N ALA A 312 -20.20 -12.00 8.58
CA ALA A 312 -20.99 -10.82 8.23
C ALA A 312 -20.77 -10.37 6.77
N GLY A 313 -19.53 -10.45 6.27
CA GLY A 313 -19.20 -10.27 4.85
C GLY A 313 -19.91 -11.26 3.92
N ARG A 314 -19.92 -12.55 4.27
CA ARG A 314 -20.63 -13.60 3.51
C ARG A 314 -22.14 -13.38 3.53
N GLN A 315 -22.71 -12.96 4.65
CA GLN A 315 -24.14 -12.66 4.76
C GLN A 315 -24.60 -11.57 3.79
N ARG A 316 -23.78 -10.53 3.60
CA ARG A 316 -24.03 -9.48 2.58
C ARG A 316 -24.11 -10.07 1.18
N MET A 317 -23.21 -10.97 0.82
CA MET A 317 -23.23 -11.63 -0.49
C MET A 317 -24.44 -12.56 -0.63
N LEU A 318 -24.71 -13.39 0.38
CA LEU A 318 -25.81 -14.36 0.38
C LEU A 318 -27.19 -13.69 0.29
N SER A 319 -27.40 -12.57 0.99
CA SER A 319 -28.67 -11.83 0.89
C SER A 319 -28.90 -11.27 -0.51
N GLN A 320 -27.87 -10.70 -1.15
CA GLN A 320 -27.97 -10.23 -2.54
C GLN A 320 -28.16 -11.38 -3.53
N ARG A 321 -27.48 -12.51 -3.31
CA ARG A 321 -27.58 -13.71 -4.16
C ARG A 321 -28.97 -14.35 -4.07
N PHE A 322 -29.53 -14.46 -2.86
CA PHE A 322 -30.91 -14.92 -2.66
C PHE A 322 -31.90 -13.99 -3.38
N ALA A 323 -31.79 -12.68 -3.16
CA ALA A 323 -32.65 -11.70 -3.82
C ALA A 323 -32.57 -11.79 -5.35
N LYS A 324 -31.36 -11.97 -5.91
CA LYS A 324 -31.15 -12.19 -7.34
C LYS A 324 -31.94 -13.41 -7.83
N TYR A 325 -31.76 -14.57 -7.21
CA TYR A 325 -32.44 -15.80 -7.62
C TYR A 325 -33.96 -15.70 -7.48
N ALA A 326 -34.44 -15.10 -6.38
CA ALA A 326 -35.87 -14.86 -6.17
C ALA A 326 -36.46 -13.99 -7.29
N LEU A 327 -35.80 -12.87 -7.64
CA LEU A 327 -36.25 -11.99 -8.71
C LEU A 327 -36.22 -12.67 -10.09
N VAL A 328 -35.22 -13.50 -10.38
CA VAL A 328 -35.19 -14.31 -11.62
C VAL A 328 -36.41 -15.23 -11.69
N GLY A 329 -36.70 -15.96 -10.61
CA GLY A 329 -37.89 -16.84 -10.54
C GLY A 329 -39.20 -16.06 -10.67
N MET A 330 -39.30 -14.91 -10.01
CA MET A 330 -40.47 -14.03 -10.02
C MET A 330 -40.76 -13.40 -11.39
N LEU A 331 -39.72 -13.03 -12.14
CA LEU A 331 -39.84 -12.45 -13.48
C LEU A 331 -40.00 -13.50 -14.58
N GLY A 332 -39.57 -14.74 -14.34
CA GLY A 332 -39.68 -15.86 -15.27
C GLY A 332 -39.06 -15.51 -16.64
N MET A 333 -39.80 -15.75 -17.72
CA MET A 333 -39.34 -15.46 -19.09
C MET A 333 -38.95 -14.00 -19.32
N ARG A 334 -39.48 -13.04 -18.53
CA ARG A 334 -39.13 -11.62 -18.66
C ARG A 334 -37.67 -11.36 -18.27
N ALA A 335 -37.12 -12.13 -17.33
CA ALA A 335 -35.72 -11.99 -16.92
C ALA A 335 -34.74 -12.41 -18.03
N GLY A 336 -35.15 -13.31 -18.92
CA GLY A 336 -34.25 -13.94 -19.90
C GLY A 336 -33.26 -14.95 -19.30
N ILE A 337 -33.16 -15.02 -17.96
CA ILE A 337 -32.28 -15.93 -17.21
C ILE A 337 -33.09 -17.14 -16.74
N ALA A 338 -32.51 -18.34 -16.83
CA ALA A 338 -33.15 -19.55 -16.33
C ALA A 338 -33.24 -19.53 -14.80
N PRO A 339 -34.38 -19.90 -14.18
CA PRO A 339 -34.49 -19.99 -12.74
C PRO A 339 -33.57 -21.09 -12.19
N ASP A 340 -32.90 -20.78 -11.08
CA ASP A 340 -31.99 -21.67 -10.37
C ASP A 340 -32.55 -21.95 -8.96
N ALA A 341 -33.48 -22.91 -8.89
CA ALA A 341 -34.15 -23.26 -7.63
C ALA A 341 -33.17 -23.85 -6.60
N GLN A 342 -32.19 -24.64 -7.08
CA GLN A 342 -31.16 -25.20 -6.21
C GLN A 342 -30.29 -24.09 -5.62
N GLY A 343 -29.80 -23.17 -6.44
CA GLY A 343 -29.00 -22.03 -5.98
C GLY A 343 -29.77 -21.10 -5.02
N LEU A 344 -31.08 -20.94 -5.23
CA LEU A 344 -31.95 -20.21 -4.31
C LEU A 344 -32.02 -20.88 -2.93
N ASP A 345 -32.26 -22.20 -2.90
CA ASP A 345 -32.35 -22.98 -1.66
C ASP A 345 -31.00 -23.05 -0.93
N GLU A 346 -29.90 -23.21 -1.67
CA GLU A 346 -28.54 -23.19 -1.11
C GLU A 346 -28.21 -21.82 -0.48
N ALA A 347 -28.52 -20.72 -1.17
CA ALA A 347 -28.30 -19.37 -0.65
C ALA A 347 -29.14 -19.11 0.61
N ARG A 348 -30.39 -19.61 0.63
CA ARG A 348 -31.29 -19.54 1.77
C ARG A 348 -30.73 -20.31 2.97
N ALA A 349 -30.39 -21.58 2.78
CA ALA A 349 -29.87 -22.44 3.84
C ALA A 349 -28.57 -21.89 4.43
N ALA A 350 -27.63 -21.47 3.58
CA ALA A 350 -26.36 -20.89 4.02
C ALA A 350 -26.54 -19.56 4.78
N PHE A 351 -27.53 -18.75 4.39
CA PHE A 351 -27.85 -17.52 5.10
C PHE A 351 -28.44 -17.83 6.49
N GLU A 352 -29.45 -18.70 6.56
CA GLU A 352 -30.13 -19.06 7.80
C GLU A 352 -29.19 -19.75 8.80
N GLU A 353 -28.32 -20.66 8.35
CA GLU A 353 -27.31 -21.33 9.18
C GLU A 353 -26.36 -20.32 9.83
N ALA A 354 -25.83 -19.39 9.03
CA ALA A 354 -24.91 -18.37 9.49
C ALA A 354 -25.57 -17.34 10.42
N LEU A 355 -26.81 -16.93 10.13
CA LEU A 355 -27.57 -16.05 11.01
C LEU A 355 -27.88 -16.73 12.35
N ALA A 356 -28.22 -18.03 12.35
CA ALA A 356 -28.38 -18.82 13.56
C ALA A 356 -27.08 -18.87 14.37
N TYR A 357 -25.95 -19.15 13.72
CA TYR A 357 -24.64 -19.14 14.37
C TYR A 357 -24.31 -17.77 14.99
N LEU A 358 -24.51 -16.65 14.27
CA LEU A 358 -24.27 -15.30 14.79
C LEU A 358 -25.06 -15.01 16.08
N ASN A 359 -26.28 -15.53 16.19
CA ASN A 359 -27.11 -15.41 17.39
C ASN A 359 -26.62 -16.26 18.57
N THR A 360 -25.81 -17.30 18.34
CA THR A 360 -25.23 -18.14 19.41
C THR A 360 -23.95 -17.56 20.03
N ILE A 361 -23.36 -16.52 19.42
CA ILE A 361 -22.07 -15.98 19.87
C ILE A 361 -22.25 -15.34 21.27
N PRO A 362 -21.50 -15.76 22.32
CA PRO A 362 -21.75 -15.35 23.71
C PRO A 362 -21.52 -13.85 24.03
N LEU A 363 -20.93 -13.08 23.10
CA LEU A 363 -20.46 -11.72 23.31
C LEU A 363 -21.14 -10.68 22.39
N THR A 364 -22.46 -10.82 22.19
CA THR A 364 -23.26 -9.82 21.47
C THR A 364 -23.56 -8.61 22.37
N SER A 365 -23.11 -7.41 21.99
CA SER A 365 -23.57 -6.17 22.63
C SER A 365 -25.07 -5.94 22.39
N LYS A 366 -25.68 -5.00 23.10
CA LYS A 366 -27.10 -4.64 22.90
C LYS A 366 -27.35 -4.16 21.47
N GLU A 367 -26.40 -3.44 20.89
CA GLU A 367 -26.43 -2.94 19.51
C GLU A 367 -26.34 -4.09 18.51
N ILE A 368 -25.43 -5.06 18.73
CA ILE A 368 -25.32 -6.25 17.87
C ILE A 368 -26.62 -7.05 17.90
N ARG A 369 -27.24 -7.24 19.07
CA ARG A 369 -28.54 -7.94 19.17
C ARG A 369 -29.64 -7.21 18.41
N ALA A 370 -29.75 -5.90 18.59
CA ALA A 370 -30.75 -5.09 17.87
C ALA A 370 -30.57 -5.18 16.34
N LEU A 371 -29.32 -5.19 15.85
CA LEU A 371 -29.03 -5.38 14.44
C LEU A 371 -29.37 -6.80 13.96
N LEU A 372 -29.08 -7.84 14.73
CA LEU A 372 -29.46 -9.22 14.38
C LEU A 372 -30.98 -9.42 14.36
N GLU A 373 -31.71 -8.79 15.29
CA GLU A 373 -33.19 -8.78 15.28
C GLU A 373 -33.73 -8.06 14.03
N SER A 374 -33.16 -6.90 13.69
CA SER A 374 -33.49 -6.20 12.43
C SER A 374 -33.20 -7.06 11.21
N ALA A 375 -32.08 -7.79 11.19
CA ALA A 375 -31.73 -8.71 10.11
C ALA A 375 -32.79 -9.81 9.97
N ALA A 376 -33.24 -10.41 11.09
CA ALA A 376 -34.28 -11.43 11.06
C ALA A 376 -35.61 -10.91 10.51
N VAL A 377 -36.00 -9.68 10.85
CA VAL A 377 -37.20 -9.02 10.31
C VAL A 377 -37.08 -8.81 8.80
N SER A 378 -36.00 -8.20 8.33
CA SER A 378 -35.78 -7.97 6.90
C SER A 378 -35.67 -9.29 6.13
N TRP A 379 -35.03 -10.32 6.69
CA TRP A 379 -34.99 -11.66 6.08
C TRP A 379 -36.40 -12.27 5.91
N SER A 380 -37.24 -12.19 6.95
CA SER A 380 -38.63 -12.64 6.91
C SER A 380 -39.45 -11.90 5.83
N GLN A 381 -39.28 -10.58 5.72
CA GLN A 381 -39.93 -9.79 4.67
C GLN A 381 -39.48 -10.20 3.27
N MET A 382 -38.18 -10.49 3.08
CA MET A 382 -37.64 -10.97 1.81
C MET A 382 -38.21 -12.34 1.43
N LEU A 383 -38.26 -13.29 2.38
CA LEU A 383 -38.89 -14.60 2.18
C LEU A 383 -40.37 -14.46 1.79
N ALA A 384 -41.12 -13.63 2.52
CA ALA A 384 -42.53 -13.38 2.25
C ALA A 384 -42.77 -12.75 0.86
N GLY A 385 -41.88 -11.88 0.40
CA GLY A 385 -41.94 -11.30 -0.96
C GLY A 385 -41.58 -12.30 -2.06
N SER A 386 -40.74 -13.29 -1.75
CA SER A 386 -40.32 -14.34 -2.70
C SER A 386 -41.26 -15.53 -2.80
N ALA A 387 -42.27 -15.62 -1.92
CA ALA A 387 -43.15 -16.78 -1.82
C ALA A 387 -44.04 -16.92 -3.07
N PRO A 388 -44.26 -18.15 -3.59
CA PRO A 388 -45.10 -18.41 -4.76
C PRO A 388 -46.59 -18.30 -4.40
N ALA A 389 -47.08 -17.10 -4.13
CA ALA A 389 -48.48 -16.82 -3.82
C ALA A 389 -49.19 -16.21 -5.04
N GLY A 390 -49.28 -16.97 -6.13
CA GLY A 390 -50.05 -16.57 -7.32
C GLY A 390 -49.33 -15.61 -8.26
N ARG A 391 -50.03 -14.58 -8.75
CA ARG A 391 -49.51 -13.66 -9.78
C ARG A 391 -48.60 -12.62 -9.11
N VAL A 392 -47.29 -12.75 -9.31
CA VAL A 392 -46.29 -11.83 -8.75
C VAL A 392 -46.62 -10.38 -9.12
N GLY A 393 -46.81 -9.54 -8.11
CA GLY A 393 -47.07 -8.11 -8.27
C GLY A 393 -45.81 -7.26 -8.17
N LEU A 394 -45.91 -6.00 -8.60
CA LEU A 394 -44.84 -5.01 -8.39
C LEU A 394 -44.52 -4.81 -6.89
N ALA A 395 -45.52 -4.94 -6.01
CA ALA A 395 -45.35 -4.83 -4.56
C ALA A 395 -44.48 -5.96 -3.96
N ASP A 396 -44.53 -7.17 -4.54
CA ASP A 396 -43.71 -8.29 -4.07
C ASP A 396 -42.24 -8.09 -4.45
N LEU A 397 -42.00 -7.63 -5.69
CA LEU A 397 -40.66 -7.27 -6.17
C LEU A 397 -40.07 -6.11 -5.35
N ASP A 398 -40.90 -5.12 -5.02
CA ASP A 398 -40.55 -3.97 -4.17
C ASP A 398 -40.15 -4.38 -2.76
N ARG A 399 -40.88 -5.34 -2.18
CA ARG A 399 -40.58 -5.92 -0.87
C ARG A 399 -39.24 -6.66 -0.87
N VAL A 400 -38.98 -7.48 -1.89
CA VAL A 400 -37.67 -8.17 -2.05
C VAL A 400 -36.54 -7.14 -2.23
N ALA A 401 -36.75 -6.11 -3.04
CA ALA A 401 -35.78 -5.04 -3.27
C ALA A 401 -35.40 -4.34 -1.96
N THR A 402 -36.40 -3.82 -1.24
CA THR A 402 -36.22 -3.07 0.01
C THR A 402 -35.55 -3.93 1.08
N ALA A 403 -36.09 -5.12 1.34
CA ALA A 403 -35.56 -6.03 2.36
C ALA A 403 -34.11 -6.46 2.08
N SER A 404 -33.74 -6.65 0.81
CA SER A 404 -32.37 -6.99 0.43
C SER A 404 -31.37 -5.85 0.66
N GLU A 405 -31.79 -4.58 0.52
CA GLU A 405 -30.96 -3.41 0.79
C GLU A 405 -30.87 -3.13 2.30
N ASP A 406 -31.96 -3.32 3.04
CA ASP A 406 -31.96 -3.24 4.51
C ASP A 406 -31.01 -4.27 5.12
N LEU A 407 -31.04 -5.51 4.64
CA LEU A 407 -30.08 -6.55 5.07
C LEU A 407 -28.64 -6.15 4.78
N LEU A 408 -28.38 -5.55 3.62
CA LEU A 408 -27.04 -5.10 3.25
C LEU A 408 -26.52 -4.07 4.26
N ASP A 409 -27.33 -3.06 4.57
CA ASP A 409 -27.01 -2.01 5.56
C ASP A 409 -26.81 -2.59 6.98
N VAL A 410 -27.69 -3.51 7.39
CA VAL A 410 -27.58 -4.17 8.69
C VAL A 410 -26.27 -4.96 8.82
N PHE A 411 -25.88 -5.74 7.81
CA PHE A 411 -24.63 -6.50 7.87
C PHE A 411 -23.37 -5.65 7.68
N ASP A 412 -23.45 -4.51 6.98
CA ASP A 412 -22.39 -3.52 6.95
C ASP A 412 -22.16 -2.96 8.38
N LYS A 413 -23.23 -2.59 9.07
CA LYS A 413 -23.18 -2.14 10.48
C LYS A 413 -22.67 -3.24 11.42
N LEU A 414 -23.16 -4.47 11.29
CA LEU A 414 -22.69 -5.60 12.09
C LEU A 414 -21.19 -5.86 11.91
N SER A 415 -20.68 -5.75 10.68
CA SER A 415 -19.25 -5.89 10.40
C SER A 415 -18.42 -4.87 11.20
N VAL A 416 -18.89 -3.62 11.26
CA VAL A 416 -18.24 -2.57 12.06
C VAL A 416 -18.30 -2.88 13.56
N HIS A 417 -19.45 -3.27 14.08
CA HIS A 417 -19.61 -3.58 15.51
C HIS A 417 -18.79 -4.79 15.96
N TYR A 418 -18.81 -5.89 15.19
CA TYR A 418 -17.97 -7.06 15.49
C TYR A 418 -16.49 -6.73 15.40
N GLY A 419 -16.08 -5.91 14.42
CA GLY A 419 -14.71 -5.41 14.32
C GLY A 419 -14.24 -4.70 15.60
N ARG A 420 -15.13 -3.90 16.22
CA ARG A 420 -14.84 -3.21 17.49
C ARG A 420 -14.79 -4.18 18.67
N SER A 421 -15.81 -5.03 18.83
CA SER A 421 -15.92 -5.96 19.97
C SER A 421 -14.76 -6.95 20.04
N MET A 422 -14.32 -7.49 18.89
CA MET A 422 -13.19 -8.42 18.83
C MET A 422 -11.86 -7.76 19.22
N GLN A 423 -11.70 -6.47 18.92
CA GLN A 423 -10.48 -5.72 19.27
C GLN A 423 -10.41 -5.34 20.76
N MET A 424 -11.55 -5.28 21.47
CA MET A 424 -11.59 -5.10 22.92
C MET A 424 -11.14 -6.34 23.71
N LEU A 425 -11.24 -7.54 23.11
CA LEU A 425 -10.87 -8.82 23.75
C LEU A 425 -9.39 -9.20 23.60
N VAL A 426 -8.70 -8.60 22.63
CA VAL A 426 -7.27 -8.81 22.36
C VAL A 426 -6.40 -7.71 23.01
N GLY A 427 -7.04 -6.75 23.69
CA GLY A 427 -6.39 -5.62 24.37
C GLY A 427 -6.01 -5.92 25.81
#